data_AF-A0A9D4PW83-F1
#
_entry.id   AF-A0A9D4PW83-F1
#
_cell.length_a   1.000
_cell.length_b   1.000
_cell.length_c   1.000
_cell.angle_alpha   90.00
_cell.angle_beta   90.00
_cell.angle_gamma   90.00
#
_symmetry.space_group_name_H-M   'P 1'
#
loop_
_entity.id
_entity.type
_entity.pdbx_description
1 polymer ?
#
loop_
_entity_poly.entity_id
_entity_poly.type
_entity_poly.pdbx_seq_one_letter_code
_entity_poly.pdbx_strand_id
1 'polypeptide(L)'
;MIPRSCCRPYEQKPRTPDRMPNSGDQQLLLIDTDPGVDDALAIMLALSSPCKVLAITCVSGNVELPHVYTNAMRILNYCGKLEIPVYQGCRRPLVTSPMNAVCIHGKDGLGGVSERYPLPADGTFERQSDHASQALVSLARKHAGAVTLVALAPLTNLAVASRLDPEFFANLKQLVIMGGTCDGKLTSLDKASF
;
A
#
# COMPACT_ATOMS: atom_id res chain seq x y z
N MET A 1 -35.06 7.61 24.49
CA MET A 1 -34.30 6.71 25.39
C MET A 1 -34.08 5.41 24.63
N ILE A 2 -32.88 5.19 24.07
CA ILE A 2 -32.55 3.98 23.27
C ILE A 2 -31.82 2.99 24.21
N PRO A 3 -32.13 1.68 24.19
CA PRO A 3 -31.57 0.74 25.16
C PRO A 3 -30.07 0.53 24.93
N ARG A 4 -29.26 0.62 26.00
CA ARG A 4 -27.79 0.48 26.01
C ARG A 4 -27.28 -0.97 25.88
N SER A 5 -28.00 -1.87 25.19
CA SER A 5 -27.76 -3.32 25.32
C SER A 5 -27.11 -4.03 24.12
N CYS A 6 -26.56 -3.31 23.13
CA CYS A 6 -25.93 -3.97 21.95
C CYS A 6 -24.40 -4.05 21.96
N CYS A 7 -23.68 -3.36 22.86
CA CYS A 7 -22.23 -3.49 22.93
C CYS A 7 -21.85 -4.60 23.92
N ARG A 8 -21.57 -5.80 23.41
CA ARG A 8 -20.82 -6.79 24.21
C ARG A 8 -19.41 -6.23 24.45
N PRO A 9 -18.87 -6.30 25.68
CA PRO A 9 -17.49 -5.91 25.92
C PRO A 9 -16.56 -6.78 25.07
N TYR A 10 -15.62 -6.13 24.38
CA TYR A 10 -14.57 -6.79 23.61
C TYR A 10 -13.66 -7.55 24.58
N GLU A 11 -13.80 -8.88 24.65
CA GLU A 11 -12.88 -9.73 25.40
C GLU A 11 -11.52 -9.73 24.69
N GLN A 12 -10.54 -9.06 25.32
CA GLN A 12 -9.16 -9.13 24.87
C GLN A 12 -8.64 -10.56 25.09
N LYS A 13 -8.46 -11.31 23.99
CA LYS A 13 -7.64 -12.52 24.04
C LYS A 13 -6.25 -12.15 24.56
N PRO A 14 -5.64 -12.96 25.44
CA PRO A 14 -4.29 -12.71 25.92
C PRO A 14 -3.35 -12.61 24.72
N ARG A 15 -2.65 -11.47 24.60
CA ARG A 15 -1.59 -11.30 23.60
C ARG A 15 -0.52 -12.32 23.94
N THR A 16 -0.38 -13.34 23.11
CA THR A 16 0.85 -14.14 23.10
C THR A 16 2.01 -13.16 22.88
N PRO A 17 3.09 -13.21 23.67
CA PRO A 17 4.24 -12.35 23.43
C PRO A 17 4.69 -12.59 21.99
N ASP A 18 4.76 -11.51 21.19
CA ASP A 18 5.27 -11.58 19.83
C ASP A 18 6.64 -12.24 19.87
N ARG A 19 6.73 -13.48 19.39
CA ARG A 19 8.01 -14.12 19.14
C ARG A 19 8.74 -13.23 18.15
N MET A 20 9.88 -12.67 18.55
CA MET A 20 10.79 -12.10 17.57
C MET A 20 11.07 -13.19 16.52
N PRO A 21 10.86 -12.90 15.23
CA PRO A 21 11.04 -13.91 14.19
C PRO A 21 12.47 -14.45 14.27
N ASN A 22 12.60 -15.78 14.30
CA ASN A 22 13.89 -16.44 14.16
C ASN A 22 14.56 -15.93 12.88
N SER A 23 15.89 -15.83 12.91
CA SER A 23 16.75 -15.30 11.85
C SER A 23 16.67 -16.00 10.47
N GLY A 24 15.69 -16.89 10.25
CA GLY A 24 15.43 -17.58 8.99
C GLY A 24 14.08 -17.26 8.32
N ASP A 25 13.09 -16.69 9.03
CA ASP A 25 11.76 -16.40 8.48
C ASP A 25 11.58 -14.90 8.23
N GLN A 26 12.28 -14.38 7.22
CA GLN A 26 12.11 -13.00 6.79
C GLN A 26 10.70 -12.80 6.22
N GLN A 27 9.91 -11.91 6.82
CA GLN A 27 8.54 -11.63 6.36
C GLN A 27 8.57 -11.02 4.95
N LEU A 28 7.84 -11.63 4.02
CA LEU A 28 7.70 -11.13 2.65
C LEU A 28 6.54 -10.12 2.57
N LEU A 29 6.83 -8.91 2.09
CA LEU A 29 5.85 -7.84 1.95
C LEU A 29 5.60 -7.49 0.48
N LEU A 30 4.33 -7.32 0.13
CA LEU A 30 3.88 -6.50 -0.98
C LEU A 30 3.24 -5.25 -0.40
N ILE A 31 3.54 -4.08 -0.98
CA ILE A 31 3.00 -2.80 -0.52
C ILE A 31 2.20 -2.19 -1.67
N ASP A 32 0.88 -2.02 -1.49
CA ASP A 32 0.02 -1.26 -2.41
C ASP A 32 -0.22 0.13 -1.81
N THR A 33 0.17 1.18 -2.53
CA THR A 33 0.32 2.54 -1.98
C THR A 33 0.04 3.62 -3.03
N ASP A 34 -0.26 4.83 -2.56
CA ASP A 34 -0.43 6.05 -3.34
C ASP A 34 0.40 7.20 -2.72
N PRO A 35 1.75 7.14 -2.78
CA PRO A 35 2.59 7.75 -1.76
C PRO A 35 2.27 9.20 -1.41
N GLY A 36 1.70 9.35 -0.22
CA GLY A 36 1.66 10.55 0.59
C GLY A 36 2.89 10.67 1.50
N VAL A 37 2.81 11.58 2.47
CA VAL A 37 3.90 11.82 3.43
C VAL A 37 4.02 10.66 4.43
N ASP A 38 2.88 10.14 4.87
CA ASP A 38 2.76 8.98 5.76
C ASP A 38 3.09 7.66 5.06
N ASP A 39 2.65 7.45 3.81
CA ASP A 39 3.11 6.32 3.00
C ASP A 39 4.63 6.30 2.85
N ALA A 40 5.25 7.46 2.60
CA ALA A 40 6.69 7.56 2.47
C ALA A 40 7.40 7.07 3.75
N LEU A 41 6.89 7.46 4.92
CA LEU A 41 7.39 6.98 6.21
C LEU A 41 7.14 5.48 6.39
N ALA A 42 5.97 4.96 6.00
CA ALA A 42 5.66 3.53 6.09
C ALA A 42 6.60 2.68 5.21
N ILE A 43 6.87 3.13 3.98
CA ILE A 43 7.81 2.48 3.06
C ILE A 43 9.23 2.53 3.65
N MET A 44 9.70 3.69 4.09
CA MET A 44 11.03 3.82 4.70
C MET A 44 11.20 2.93 5.94
N LEU A 45 10.16 2.82 6.77
CA LEU A 45 10.14 1.93 7.93
C LEU A 45 10.21 0.47 7.50
N ALA A 46 9.42 0.05 6.50
CA ALA A 46 9.45 -1.31 5.98
C ALA A 46 10.84 -1.68 5.41
N LEU A 47 11.47 -0.77 4.65
CA LEU A 47 12.80 -0.97 4.08
C LEU A 47 13.91 -1.05 5.14
N SER A 48 13.69 -0.44 6.31
CA SER A 48 14.62 -0.46 7.45
C SER A 48 14.36 -1.62 8.43
N SER A 49 13.27 -2.36 8.24
CA SER A 49 12.83 -3.45 9.12
C SER A 49 13.37 -4.80 8.65
N PRO A 50 13.38 -5.85 9.50
CA PRO A 50 13.81 -7.21 9.13
C PRO A 50 12.77 -7.96 8.27
N CYS A 51 12.18 -7.26 7.29
CA CYS A 51 11.28 -7.82 6.29
C CYS A 51 11.90 -7.67 4.89
N LYS A 52 11.33 -8.37 3.90
CA LYS A 52 11.72 -8.28 2.49
C LYS A 52 10.55 -7.71 1.71
N VAL A 53 10.68 -6.47 1.27
CA VAL A 53 9.74 -5.86 0.32
C VAL A 53 10.01 -6.47 -1.06
N LEU A 54 9.04 -7.24 -1.57
CA LEU A 54 9.13 -7.92 -2.86
C LEU A 54 8.85 -6.98 -4.02
N ALA A 55 7.85 -6.11 -3.85
CA ALA A 55 7.42 -5.14 -4.85
C ALA A 55 6.57 -4.04 -4.19
N ILE A 56 6.51 -2.90 -4.86
CA ILE A 56 5.56 -1.83 -4.57
C ILE A 56 4.57 -1.74 -5.74
N THR A 57 3.29 -1.64 -5.44
CA THR A 57 2.24 -1.39 -6.43
C THR A 57 1.60 -0.04 -6.17
N CYS A 58 1.42 0.72 -7.25
CA CYS A 58 0.96 2.10 -7.21
C CYS A 58 -0.50 2.19 -7.67
N VAL A 59 -1.33 2.93 -6.95
CA VAL A 59 -2.71 3.25 -7.33
C VAL A 59 -2.93 4.75 -7.26
N SER A 60 -3.82 5.30 -8.09
CA SER A 60 -4.19 6.72 -7.97
C SER A 60 -5.01 6.94 -6.70
N GLY A 61 -4.65 7.98 -5.94
CA GLY A 61 -5.36 8.41 -4.73
C GLY A 61 -4.94 9.83 -4.34
N ASN A 62 -3.99 9.98 -3.43
CA ASN A 62 -3.45 11.26 -2.94
C ASN A 62 -3.14 12.25 -4.08
N VAL A 63 -2.47 11.77 -5.12
CA VAL A 63 -2.20 12.46 -6.39
C VAL A 63 -2.44 11.52 -7.57
N GLU A 64 -2.33 12.04 -8.80
CA GLU A 64 -2.48 11.22 -10.01
C GLU A 64 -1.37 10.16 -10.12
N LEU A 65 -1.71 9.00 -10.71
CA LEU A 65 -0.81 7.84 -10.81
C LEU A 65 0.62 8.15 -11.29
N PRO A 66 0.88 9.03 -12.28
CA PRO A 66 2.25 9.35 -12.69
C PRO A 66 3.09 9.98 -11.57
N HIS A 67 2.47 10.82 -10.73
CA HIS A 67 3.12 11.43 -9.57
C HIS A 67 3.32 10.40 -8.46
N VAL A 68 2.29 9.60 -8.16
CA VAL A 68 2.37 8.46 -7.22
C VAL A 68 3.56 7.55 -7.57
N TYR A 69 3.66 7.13 -8.83
CA TYR A 69 4.76 6.26 -9.28
C TYR A 69 6.12 6.94 -9.10
N THR A 70 6.23 8.20 -9.56
CA THR A 70 7.48 8.95 -9.42
C THR A 70 7.87 9.10 -7.95
N ASN A 71 6.91 9.33 -7.05
CA ASN A 71 7.15 9.45 -5.62
C ASN A 71 7.63 8.13 -5.00
N ALA A 72 7.01 7.00 -5.34
CA ALA A 72 7.50 5.68 -4.92
C ALA A 72 8.96 5.45 -5.34
N MET A 73 9.29 5.78 -6.59
CA MET A 73 10.66 5.68 -7.10
C MET A 73 11.62 6.62 -6.37
N ARG A 74 11.19 7.84 -6.03
CA ARG A 74 12.02 8.81 -5.27
C ARG A 74 12.33 8.30 -3.87
N ILE A 75 11.34 7.71 -3.20
CA ILE A 75 11.50 7.10 -1.88
C ILE A 75 12.51 5.94 -1.96
N LEU A 76 12.35 5.04 -2.93
CA LEU A 76 13.30 3.94 -3.14
C LEU A 76 14.71 4.44 -3.47
N ASN A 77 14.84 5.47 -4.31
CA ASN A 77 16.13 6.09 -4.62
C ASN A 77 16.81 6.65 -3.37
N TYR A 78 16.05 7.39 -2.56
CA TYR A 78 16.56 7.95 -1.31
C TYR A 78 17.05 6.87 -0.34
N CYS A 79 16.37 5.72 -0.29
CA CYS A 79 16.77 4.58 0.52
C CYS A 79 17.87 3.70 -0.10
N GLY A 80 18.32 3.98 -1.32
CA GLY A 80 19.26 3.11 -2.04
C GLY A 80 18.67 1.72 -2.36
N LYS A 81 17.38 1.68 -2.71
CA LYS A 81 16.56 0.47 -2.92
C LYS A 81 15.88 0.39 -4.29
N LEU A 82 16.49 0.98 -5.33
CA LEU A 82 15.93 1.01 -6.69
C LEU A 82 15.82 -0.37 -7.36
N GLU A 83 16.43 -1.41 -6.78
CA GLU A 83 16.27 -2.79 -7.25
C GLU A 83 14.87 -3.38 -6.98
N ILE A 84 14.06 -2.73 -6.12
CA ILE A 84 12.71 -3.19 -5.80
C ILE A 84 11.76 -2.79 -6.95
N PRO A 85 11.03 -3.74 -7.56
CA PRO A 85 10.16 -3.42 -8.68
C PRO A 85 8.94 -2.60 -8.23
N VAL A 86 8.60 -1.58 -9.01
CA VAL A 86 7.42 -0.73 -8.81
C VAL A 86 6.48 -0.85 -10.00
N TYR A 87 5.23 -1.22 -9.75
CA TYR A 87 4.22 -1.44 -10.79
C TYR A 87 3.16 -0.33 -10.80
N GLN A 88 2.83 0.18 -11.98
CA GLN A 88 1.75 1.15 -12.16
C GLN A 88 0.40 0.42 -12.24
N GLY A 89 -0.58 0.87 -11.44
CA GLY A 89 -1.90 0.27 -11.36
C GLY A 89 -3.03 1.14 -11.89
N CYS A 90 -4.17 1.08 -11.20
CA CYS A 90 -5.38 1.76 -11.61
C CYS A 90 -5.24 3.28 -11.50
N ARG A 91 -5.56 3.98 -12.59
CA ARG A 91 -5.54 5.46 -12.69
C ARG A 91 -6.77 6.14 -12.11
N ARG A 92 -7.83 5.38 -11.80
CA ARG A 92 -9.12 5.89 -11.33
C ARG A 92 -9.84 4.82 -10.50
N PRO A 93 -10.76 5.21 -9.61
CA PRO A 93 -11.65 4.28 -8.93
C PRO A 93 -12.51 3.46 -9.91
N LEU A 94 -13.07 2.35 -9.44
CA LEU A 94 -13.91 1.46 -10.26
C LEU A 94 -15.21 2.13 -10.73
N VAL A 95 -15.85 2.91 -9.86
CA VAL A 95 -17.21 3.45 -10.08
C VAL A 95 -17.28 4.95 -9.82
N THR A 96 -16.62 5.44 -8.77
CA THR A 96 -16.72 6.82 -8.32
C THR A 96 -15.80 7.76 -9.11
N SER A 97 -16.09 9.05 -9.04
CA SER A 97 -15.19 10.08 -9.56
C SER A 97 -13.87 10.09 -8.78
N PRO A 98 -12.73 10.34 -9.44
CA PRO A 98 -11.45 10.52 -8.75
C PRO A 98 -11.54 11.64 -7.72
N MET A 99 -10.99 11.38 -6.54
CA MET A 99 -10.81 12.37 -5.48
C MET A 99 -9.32 12.39 -5.17
N ASN A 100 -8.74 13.58 -4.98
CA ASN A 100 -7.35 13.73 -4.59
C ASN A 100 -7.23 14.44 -3.24
N ALA A 101 -6.12 14.21 -2.55
CA ALA A 101 -5.83 14.76 -1.22
C ALA A 101 -4.71 15.80 -1.28
N VAL A 102 -4.62 16.54 -2.39
CA VAL A 102 -3.58 17.57 -2.65
C VAL A 102 -3.52 18.62 -1.53
N CYS A 103 -4.65 18.92 -0.88
CA CYS A 103 -4.70 19.85 0.24
C CYS A 103 -3.95 19.37 1.49
N ILE A 104 -3.72 18.06 1.64
CA ILE A 104 -2.99 17.44 2.75
C ILE A 104 -1.54 17.15 2.34
N HIS A 105 -1.36 16.52 1.19
CA HIS A 105 -0.05 16.01 0.77
C HIS A 105 0.71 16.97 -0.16
N GLY A 106 0.18 18.15 -0.43
CA GLY A 106 0.78 19.08 -1.38
C GLY A 106 0.56 18.67 -2.84
N LYS A 107 0.87 19.59 -3.78
CA LYS A 107 0.67 19.36 -5.22
C LYS A 107 1.50 18.21 -5.78
N ASP A 108 2.63 17.92 -5.14
CA ASP A 108 3.54 16.85 -5.53
C ASP A 108 3.29 15.54 -4.77
N GLY A 109 2.36 15.51 -3.79
CA GLY A 109 2.08 14.34 -2.96
C GLY A 109 3.09 14.09 -1.82
N LEU A 110 4.16 14.89 -1.72
CA LEU A 110 5.21 14.71 -0.71
C LEU A 110 5.44 15.99 0.13
N GLY A 111 4.42 16.83 0.28
CA GLY A 111 4.51 18.05 1.08
C GLY A 111 5.37 19.16 0.45
N GLY A 112 5.54 19.14 -0.87
CA GLY A 112 6.30 20.16 -1.61
C GLY A 112 7.82 19.97 -1.60
N VAL A 113 8.32 18.80 -1.20
CA VAL A 113 9.77 18.52 -1.10
C VAL A 113 10.29 17.66 -2.24
N SER A 114 9.45 17.21 -3.16
CA SER A 114 9.83 16.18 -4.13
C SER A 114 10.97 16.58 -5.08
N GLU A 115 11.16 17.88 -5.33
CA GLU A 115 12.29 18.41 -6.11
C GLU A 115 13.64 18.27 -5.38
N ARG A 116 13.66 18.18 -4.05
CA ARG A 116 14.88 17.93 -3.26
C ARG A 116 15.38 16.50 -3.38
N TYR A 117 14.53 15.61 -3.90
CA TYR A 117 14.80 14.18 -4.05
C TYR A 117 14.58 13.76 -5.51
N PRO A 118 15.44 14.22 -6.45
CA PRO A 118 15.32 13.84 -7.84
C PRO A 118 15.62 12.35 -8.04
N LEU A 119 15.06 11.78 -9.11
CA LEU A 119 15.47 10.46 -9.60
C LEU A 119 16.85 10.56 -10.27
N PRO A 120 17.61 9.45 -10.36
CA PRO A 120 18.86 9.41 -11.12
C PRO A 120 18.62 9.85 -12.57
N ALA A 121 19.45 10.77 -13.06
CA ALA A 121 19.30 11.34 -14.40
C ALA A 121 19.57 10.34 -15.53
N ASP A 122 20.27 9.25 -15.21
CA ASP A 122 20.58 8.15 -16.12
C ASP A 122 19.42 7.15 -16.30
N GLY A 123 18.33 7.28 -15.52
CA GLY A 123 17.18 6.41 -15.61
C GLY A 123 17.48 4.96 -15.25
N THR A 124 18.41 4.72 -14.32
CA THR A 124 18.94 3.40 -13.91
C THR A 124 17.95 2.45 -13.22
N PHE A 125 16.64 2.66 -13.37
CA PHE A 125 15.61 1.80 -12.80
C PHE A 125 14.75 1.16 -13.88
N GLU A 126 14.47 -0.13 -13.72
CA GLU A 126 13.67 -0.89 -14.67
C GLU A 126 12.19 -0.56 -14.52
N ARG A 127 11.61 0.05 -15.56
CA ARG A 127 10.17 0.29 -15.61
C ARG A 127 9.45 -1.03 -15.87
N GLN A 128 8.63 -1.46 -14.92
CA GLN A 128 7.83 -2.65 -15.06
C GLN A 128 6.71 -2.44 -16.11
N SER A 129 6.56 -3.41 -17.03
CA SER A 129 5.53 -3.39 -18.07
C SER A 129 4.16 -3.86 -17.57
N ASP A 130 4.15 -4.75 -16.58
CA ASP A 130 2.93 -5.37 -16.08
C ASP A 130 2.10 -4.39 -15.26
N HIS A 131 0.77 -4.53 -15.34
CA HIS A 131 -0.13 -3.75 -14.51
C HIS A 131 -0.06 -4.22 -13.05
N ALA A 132 -0.13 -3.30 -12.08
CA ALA A 132 -0.07 -3.60 -10.65
C ALA A 132 -0.96 -4.79 -10.22
N SER A 133 -2.24 -4.81 -10.63
CA SER A 133 -3.15 -5.93 -10.32
C SER A 133 -2.69 -7.28 -10.86
N GLN A 134 -2.03 -7.34 -12.02
CA GLN A 134 -1.46 -8.56 -12.57
C GLN A 134 -0.22 -8.98 -11.78
N ALA A 135 0.64 -8.02 -11.43
CA ALA A 135 1.80 -8.26 -10.58
C ALA A 135 1.39 -8.78 -9.19
N LEU A 136 0.35 -8.20 -8.58
CA LEU A 136 -0.22 -8.67 -7.31
C LEU A 136 -0.64 -10.14 -7.39
N VAL A 137 -1.41 -10.52 -8.43
CA VAL A 137 -1.84 -11.92 -8.64
C VAL A 137 -0.63 -12.84 -8.83
N SER A 138 0.31 -12.45 -9.70
CA SER A 138 1.51 -13.24 -10.01
C SER A 138 2.38 -13.47 -8.78
N LEU A 139 2.65 -12.41 -8.02
CA LEU A 139 3.50 -12.46 -6.83
C LEU A 139 2.82 -13.19 -5.66
N ALA A 140 1.52 -12.97 -5.45
CA ALA A 140 0.75 -13.72 -4.46
C ALA A 140 0.76 -15.21 -4.76
N ARG A 141 0.51 -15.60 -6.02
CA ARG A 141 0.54 -17.01 -6.45
C ARG A 141 1.93 -17.63 -6.34
N LYS A 142 2.98 -16.91 -6.77
CA LYS A 142 4.37 -17.36 -6.71
C LYS A 142 4.84 -17.63 -5.28
N HIS A 143 4.28 -16.91 -4.31
CA HIS A 143 4.62 -16.99 -2.89
C HIS A 143 3.40 -17.34 -2.02
N ALA A 144 2.56 -18.26 -2.51
CA ALA A 144 1.30 -18.62 -1.88
C ALA A 144 1.49 -19.00 -0.40
N GLY A 145 0.70 -18.40 0.48
CA GLY A 145 0.73 -18.60 1.93
C GLY A 145 1.91 -17.94 2.66
N ALA A 146 2.82 -17.25 1.96
CA ALA A 146 4.00 -16.62 2.56
C ALA A 146 3.95 -15.08 2.58
N VAL A 147 3.29 -14.47 1.59
CA VAL A 147 3.29 -13.00 1.43
C VAL A 147 2.24 -12.30 2.26
N THR A 148 2.64 -11.24 2.95
CA THR A 148 1.74 -10.25 3.54
C THR A 148 1.56 -9.09 2.57
N LEU A 149 0.31 -8.78 2.22
CA LEU A 149 -0.02 -7.59 1.44
C LEU A 149 -0.42 -6.46 2.41
N VAL A 150 0.27 -5.33 2.30
CA VAL A 150 -0.03 -4.10 3.05
C VAL A 150 -0.65 -3.11 2.06
N ALA A 151 -1.94 -2.85 2.21
CA ALA A 151 -2.69 -1.90 1.40
C ALA A 151 -2.83 -0.58 2.16
N LEU A 152 -2.10 0.45 1.71
CA LEU A 152 -2.07 1.79 2.29
C LEU A 152 -2.98 2.79 1.54
N ALA A 153 -3.52 2.35 0.40
CA ALA A 153 -4.15 3.20 -0.60
C ALA A 153 -5.55 2.70 -0.99
N PRO A 154 -6.29 3.40 -1.88
CA PRO A 154 -7.52 2.89 -2.47
C PRO A 154 -7.41 1.43 -2.94
N LEU A 155 -8.34 0.59 -2.50
CA LEU A 155 -8.34 -0.86 -2.77
C LEU A 155 -8.65 -1.23 -4.24
N THR A 156 -8.58 -0.28 -5.18
CA THR A 156 -8.92 -0.47 -6.60
C THR A 156 -8.03 -1.54 -7.24
N ASN A 157 -6.72 -1.52 -6.98
CA ASN A 157 -5.79 -2.53 -7.51
C ASN A 157 -6.15 -3.94 -7.03
N LEU A 158 -6.51 -4.07 -5.74
CA LEU A 158 -6.89 -5.33 -5.10
C LEU A 158 -8.24 -5.83 -5.62
N ALA A 159 -9.22 -4.95 -5.80
CA ALA A 159 -10.52 -5.29 -6.36
C ALA A 159 -10.42 -5.78 -7.82
N VAL A 160 -9.51 -5.20 -8.61
CA VAL A 160 -9.19 -5.73 -9.95
C VAL A 160 -8.45 -7.06 -9.85
N ALA A 161 -7.46 -7.19 -8.96
CA ALA A 161 -6.72 -8.44 -8.76
C ALA A 161 -7.64 -9.62 -8.39
N SER A 162 -8.62 -9.41 -7.51
CA SER A 162 -9.60 -10.44 -7.13
C SER A 162 -10.56 -10.82 -8.27
N ARG A 163 -10.73 -9.95 -9.27
CA ARG A 163 -11.49 -10.26 -10.49
C ARG A 163 -10.66 -11.02 -11.52
N LEU A 164 -9.34 -10.80 -11.53
CA LEU A 164 -8.41 -11.54 -12.38
C LEU A 164 -8.16 -12.95 -11.86
N ASP A 165 -8.10 -13.13 -10.54
CA ASP A 165 -7.89 -14.42 -9.90
C ASP A 165 -8.75 -14.55 -8.62
N PRO A 166 -9.78 -15.43 -8.62
CA PRO A 166 -10.60 -15.69 -7.43
C PRO A 166 -9.81 -16.21 -6.22
N GLU A 167 -8.67 -16.89 -6.44
CA GLU A 167 -7.81 -17.42 -5.38
C GLU A 167 -6.81 -16.37 -4.87
N PHE A 168 -6.81 -15.15 -5.41
CA PHE A 168 -5.85 -14.10 -5.07
C PHE A 168 -5.69 -13.90 -3.56
N PHE A 169 -6.80 -13.72 -2.84
CA PHE A 169 -6.75 -13.51 -1.39
C PHE A 169 -6.39 -14.78 -0.62
N ALA A 170 -6.77 -15.96 -1.12
CA ALA A 170 -6.41 -17.25 -0.51
C ALA A 170 -4.90 -17.53 -0.60
N ASN A 171 -4.24 -16.98 -1.62
CA ASN A 171 -2.78 -17.08 -1.77
C ASN A 171 -2.01 -16.15 -0.82
N LEU A 172 -2.65 -15.18 -0.16
CA LEU A 172 -1.97 -14.30 0.80
C LEU A 172 -1.85 -14.98 2.17
N LYS A 173 -0.70 -14.79 2.82
CA LYS A 173 -0.55 -15.13 4.25
C LYS A 173 -1.43 -14.24 5.11
N GLN A 174 -1.43 -12.94 4.80
CA GLN A 174 -2.12 -11.91 5.55
C GLN A 174 -2.39 -10.69 4.66
N LEU A 175 -3.54 -10.05 4.86
CA LEU A 175 -3.89 -8.76 4.28
C LEU A 175 -4.01 -7.73 5.42
N VAL A 176 -3.24 -6.66 5.35
CA VAL A 176 -3.30 -5.52 6.27
C VAL A 176 -3.80 -4.32 5.48
N ILE A 177 -4.86 -3.68 5.95
CA ILE A 177 -5.48 -2.55 5.27
C ILE A 177 -5.39 -1.33 6.19
N MET A 178 -4.80 -0.25 5.69
CA MET A 178 -4.96 1.08 6.26
C MET A 178 -6.21 1.72 5.66
N GLY A 179 -7.25 1.87 6.47
CA GLY A 179 -8.48 2.54 6.05
C GLY A 179 -9.71 2.02 6.77
N GLY A 180 -10.84 2.67 6.50
CA GLY A 180 -12.13 2.37 7.12
C GLY A 180 -12.32 3.13 8.44
N THR A 181 -13.54 3.03 8.99
CA THR A 181 -13.92 3.66 10.25
C THR A 181 -14.78 2.71 11.07
N CYS A 182 -14.60 2.71 12.38
CA CYS A 182 -15.37 1.86 13.29
C CYS A 182 -16.74 2.47 13.64
N ASP A 183 -16.83 3.82 13.66
CA ASP A 183 -17.98 4.56 14.19
C ASP A 183 -18.84 5.21 13.08
N GLY A 184 -18.54 4.92 11.81
CA GLY A 184 -19.34 5.37 10.65
C GLY A 184 -19.29 6.86 10.35
N LYS A 185 -18.56 7.67 11.14
CA LYS A 185 -18.32 9.08 10.83
C LYS A 185 -17.21 9.19 9.78
N LEU A 186 -17.55 8.91 8.53
CA LEU A 186 -16.66 9.25 7.42
C LEU A 186 -16.68 10.76 7.21
N THR A 187 -15.57 11.39 7.52
CA THR A 187 -15.21 12.70 6.96
C THR A 187 -14.87 12.53 5.47
N SER A 188 -14.82 13.63 4.73
CA SER A 188 -14.38 13.61 3.31
C SER A 188 -13.01 12.94 3.12
N LEU A 189 -12.20 12.89 4.18
CA LEU A 189 -10.85 12.32 4.21
C LEU A 189 -10.86 10.80 4.38
N ASP A 190 -11.84 10.24 5.11
CA ASP A 190 -11.96 8.79 5.30
C ASP A 190 -12.36 8.06 4.00
N LYS A 191 -12.91 8.79 3.03
CA LYS A 191 -13.21 8.32 1.66
C LYS A 191 -11.98 8.22 0.77
N ALA A 192 -10.82 8.70 1.22
CA ALA A 192 -9.62 8.73 0.39
C ALA A 192 -9.13 7.31 0.09
N SER A 193 -9.31 6.34 1.00
CA SER A 193 -8.84 4.96 0.82
C SER A 193 -9.96 3.89 0.71
N PHE A 194 -11.21 4.21 1.08
CA PHE A 194 -12.37 3.29 1.07
C PHE A 194 -13.54 3.77 0.21
#